data_AF-A0A9D8WGV0-F1
#
_entry.id   AF-A0A9D8WGV0-F1
#
_cell.length_a   1.000
_cell.length_b   1.000
_cell.length_c   1.000
_cell.angle_alpha   90.00
_cell.angle_beta   90.00
_cell.angle_gamma   90.00
#
_symmetry.space_group_name_H-M   'P 1'
#
loop_
_entity.id
_entity.type
_entity.pdbx_description
1 polymer ?
#
loop_
_entity_poly.entity_id
_entity_poly.type
_entity_poly.pdbx_seq_one_letter_code
_entity_poly.pdbx_strand_id
1 'polypeptide(L)' 'MTYSKPIKSPCLRVCAVDGRANVCRGCGRSLKEIAGWGAMSDAERDEVLRELPARIENLGDKASAKEEALAKIREALGE' A
#
# COMPACT_ATOMS: atom_id res chain seq x y z
N MET A 1 -17.62 -24.11 -3.54
CA MET A 1 -17.19 -22.80 -3.04
C MET A 1 -16.01 -22.32 -3.88
N THR A 2 -16.20 -21.31 -4.74
CA THR A 2 -15.11 -20.72 -5.51
C THR A 2 -14.33 -19.77 -4.61
N TYR A 3 -13.07 -20.11 -4.32
CA TYR A 3 -12.15 -19.21 -3.62
C TYR A 3 -11.70 -18.13 -4.60
N SER A 4 -12.10 -16.88 -4.34
CA SER A 4 -11.65 -15.73 -5.10
C SER A 4 -10.14 -15.57 -4.93
N LYS A 5 -9.43 -15.33 -6.03
CA LYS A 5 -7.98 -15.13 -6.08
C LYS A 5 -7.56 -14.08 -5.04
N PRO A 6 -6.46 -14.29 -4.29
CA PRO A 6 -6.04 -13.35 -3.26
C PRO A 6 -5.77 -11.97 -3.87
N ILE A 7 -6.43 -10.94 -3.33
CA ILE A 7 -6.24 -9.56 -3.73
C ILE A 7 -4.83 -9.14 -3.33
N LYS A 8 -4.05 -8.66 -4.31
CA LYS A 8 -2.72 -8.05 -4.08
C LYS A 8 -2.86 -6.94 -3.03
N SER A 9 -2.11 -7.01 -1.94
CA SER A 9 -2.14 -5.97 -0.91
C SER A 9 -0.74 -5.73 -0.34
N PRO A 10 -0.27 -4.47 -0.28
CA PRO A 10 1.05 -4.13 0.26
C PRO A 10 1.01 -3.95 1.79
N CYS A 11 0.06 -4.60 2.47
CA CYS A 11 -0.16 -4.36 3.90
C CYS A 11 0.91 -5.06 4.75
N LEU A 12 1.62 -4.28 5.56
CA LEU A 12 2.56 -4.78 6.57
C LEU A 12 1.89 -5.12 7.91
N ARG A 13 0.56 -5.02 8.00
CA ARG A 13 -0.22 -5.10 9.25
C ARG A 13 0.17 -4.05 10.30
N VAL A 14 0.88 -3.00 9.87
CA VAL A 14 1.18 -1.81 10.66
C VAL A 14 0.13 -0.76 10.34
N CYS A 15 -0.84 -0.58 11.23
CA CYS A 15 -1.86 0.47 11.11
C CYS A 15 -1.39 1.74 11.83
N ALA A 16 -0.51 2.50 11.19
CA ALA A 16 -0.01 3.76 11.71
C ALA A 16 -0.21 4.86 10.66
N VAL A 17 -1.26 5.66 10.77
CA VAL A 17 -1.51 6.75 9.80
C VAL A 17 -0.76 8.01 10.21
N ASP A 18 -0.18 8.71 9.24
CA ASP A 18 0.30 10.08 9.43
C ASP A 18 -0.87 11.04 9.15
N GLY A 19 -1.33 11.75 10.19
CA GLY A 19 -2.49 12.65 10.08
C GLY A 19 -2.23 13.91 9.24
N ARG A 20 -0.97 14.28 8.98
CA ARG A 20 -0.65 15.41 8.08
C ARG A 20 -0.65 14.95 6.63
N ALA A 21 -0.04 13.81 6.34
CA ALA A 21 0.07 13.26 5.00
C ALA A 21 -1.15 12.41 4.58
N ASN A 22 -2.05 12.08 5.51
CA ASN A 22 -3.24 11.24 5.30
C ASN A 22 -2.96 9.85 4.71
N VAL A 23 -1.73 9.35 4.93
CA VAL A 23 -1.24 8.06 4.44
C VAL A 23 -0.81 7.15 5.59
N CYS A 24 -0.91 5.85 5.38
CA CYS A 24 -0.38 4.83 6.28
C CYS A 24 1.15 4.83 6.21
N ARG A 25 1.82 4.99 7.35
CA ARG A 25 3.29 4.91 7.51
C ARG A 25 3.85 3.50 7.32
N GLY A 26 2.99 2.48 7.32
CA GLY A 26 3.35 1.10 7.02
C GLY A 26 3.33 0.82 5.52
N CYS A 27 2.18 0.94 4.88
CA CYS A 27 2.01 0.56 3.46
C CYS A 27 1.99 1.74 2.47
N GLY A 28 2.07 2.98 2.95
CA GLY A 28 2.05 4.20 2.11
C GLY A 28 0.68 4.59 1.57
N ARG A 29 -0.36 3.77 1.80
CA ARG A 29 -1.70 3.96 1.21
C ARG A 29 -2.51 4.98 2.00
N SER A 30 -3.30 5.78 1.31
CA SER A 30 -4.23 6.72 1.94
C SER A 30 -5.48 6.00 2.44
N LEU A 31 -6.16 6.59 3.43
CA LEU A 31 -7.40 6.04 3.98
C LEU A 31 -8.49 5.82 2.92
N LYS A 32 -8.60 6.72 1.93
CA LYS A 32 -9.54 6.57 0.80
C LYS A 32 -9.27 5.32 -0.03
N GLU A 33 -8.01 5.05 -0.33
CA GLU A 33 -7.60 3.88 -1.09
C GLU A 33 -7.86 2.61 -0.27
N ILE A 34 -7.55 2.63 1.03
CA ILE A 34 -7.81 1.49 1.93
C ILE A 34 -9.31 1.14 1.94
N ALA A 35 -10.18 2.16 2.05
CA ALA A 35 -11.63 1.98 2.02
C ALA A 35 -12.14 1.44 0.67
N GLY A 36 -11.55 1.89 -0.45
CA GLY A 36 -11.94 1.46 -1.80
C GLY A 36 -11.27 0.17 -2.31
N TRP A 37 -10.28 -0.39 -1.62
CA TRP A 37 -9.40 -1.43 -2.17
C TRP A 37 -10.10 -2.71 -2.61
N GLY A 38 -11.14 -3.11 -1.89
CA GLY A 38 -11.94 -4.29 -2.21
C GLY A 38 -12.76 -4.11 -3.50
N ALA A 39 -13.12 -2.87 -3.84
CA ALA A 39 -13.90 -2.53 -5.02
C ALA A 39 -13.02 -2.16 -6.23
N MET A 40 -11.75 -1.81 -6.00
CA MET A 40 -10.81 -1.48 -7.08
C MET A 40 -10.51 -2.69 -7.97
N SER A 41 -10.38 -2.43 -9.27
CA SER A 41 -9.94 -3.43 -10.25
C SER A 41 -8.45 -3.71 -10.13
N ASP A 42 -7.97 -4.81 -10.70
CA ASP A 42 -6.56 -5.21 -10.61
C ASP A 42 -5.63 -4.15 -11.19
N ALA A 43 -6.03 -3.52 -12.29
CA ALA A 43 -5.31 -2.41 -12.92
C ALA A 43 -5.23 -1.16 -12.02
N GLU A 44 -6.32 -0.79 -11.35
CA GLU A 44 -6.32 0.35 -10.42
C GLU A 44 -5.44 0.05 -9.20
N ARG A 45 -5.48 -1.18 -8.70
CA ARG A 45 -4.61 -1.61 -7.60
C ARG A 45 -3.14 -1.52 -8.00
N ASP A 46 -2.82 -1.93 -9.21
CA ASP A 46 -1.47 -1.90 -9.77
C ASP A 46 -0.96 -0.46 -9.97
N GLU A 47 -1.82 0.45 -10.44
CA GLU A 47 -1.52 1.88 -10.52
C GLU A 47 -1.22 2.47 -9.14
N VAL A 48 -2.11 2.23 -8.16
CA VAL A 48 -1.88 2.64 -6.77
C VAL A 48 -0.56 2.08 -6.25
N LEU A 49 -0.31 0.77 -6.44
CA LEU A 49 0.93 0.13 -6.01
C LEU A 49 2.18 0.77 -6.60
N ARG A 50 2.16 1.25 -7.85
CA ARG A 50 3.29 1.98 -8.45
C ARG A 50 3.52 3.36 -7.87
N GLU A 51 2.49 4.01 -7.32
CA GLU A 51 2.61 5.33 -6.69
C GLU A 51 3.11 5.27 -5.25
N LEU A 52 2.85 4.16 -4.53
CA LEU A 52 3.23 4.00 -3.12
C LEU A 52 4.73 4.15 -2.80
N PRO A 53 5.67 3.66 -3.64
CA PRO A 53 7.10 3.85 -3.42
C PRO A 53 7.45 5.32 -3.26
N ALA A 54 7.01 6.17 -4.20
CA ALA A 54 7.28 7.60 -4.15
C ALA A 54 6.70 8.25 -2.88
N ARG A 55 5.52 7.81 -2.42
CA ARG A 55 4.90 8.29 -1.17
C ARG A 55 5.69 7.86 0.07
N ILE A 56 6.14 6.60 0.11
CA ILE A 56 7.00 6.08 1.18
C ILE A 56 8.35 6.80 1.20
N GLU A 57 8.92 7.11 0.03
CA GLU A 57 10.14 7.91 -0.07
C GLU A 57 9.94 9.33 0.45
N ASN A 58 8.79 9.95 0.16
CA ASN A 58 8.44 11.28 0.67
C ASN A 58 8.23 11.30 2.20
N LEU A 59 7.79 10.19 2.79
CA LEU A 59 7.64 10.05 4.24
C LEU A 59 8.98 10.03 4.99
N GLY A 60 10.07 9.61 4.34
CA GLY A 60 11.41 9.58 4.93
C GLY A 60 11.44 8.83 6.27
N ASP A 61 12.01 9.47 7.31
CA ASP A 61 12.12 8.95 8.68
C ASP A 61 10.79 8.61 9.37
N LYS A 62 9.65 9.06 8.82
CA LYS A 62 8.34 8.77 9.39
C LYS A 62 7.78 7.41 8.97
N ALA A 63 8.35 6.80 7.93
CA ALA A 63 7.96 5.46 7.50
C ALA A 63 8.47 4.43 8.52
N SER A 64 7.57 3.65 9.11
CA SER A 64 7.94 2.70 10.19
C SER A 64 8.86 1.58 9.70
N ALA A 65 8.83 1.25 8.42
CA ALA A 65 9.72 0.29 7.78
C ALA A 65 9.77 0.57 6.27
N LYS A 66 10.44 1.66 5.87
CA LYS A 66 10.54 2.09 4.45
C LYS A 66 10.96 0.95 3.53
N GLU A 67 12.04 0.25 3.87
CA GLU A 67 12.58 -0.84 3.05
C GLU A 67 11.61 -2.03 2.95
N GLU A 68 11.00 -2.43 4.06
CA GLU A 68 10.01 -3.52 4.08
C GLU A 68 8.74 -3.15 3.29
N ALA A 69 8.30 -1.90 3.39
CA ALA A 69 7.15 -1.39 2.64
C ALA A 69 7.42 -1.46 1.14
N LEU A 70 8.59 -0.99 0.71
CA LEU A 70 9.01 -1.04 -0.69
C LEU A 70 9.12 -2.47 -1.21
N ALA A 71 9.70 -3.39 -0.42
CA ALA A 71 9.79 -4.80 -0.77
C ALA A 71 8.40 -5.43 -0.94
N LYS A 72 7.46 -5.14 -0.03
CA LYS A 72 6.10 -5.68 -0.10
C LYS A 72 5.29 -5.10 -1.24
N ILE A 73 5.54 -3.84 -1.61
CA ILE A 73 4.94 -3.20 -2.79
C ILE A 73 5.42 -3.88 -4.07
N ARG A 74 6.73 -4.15 -4.19
CA ARG A 74 7.31 -4.87 -5.33
C ARG A 74 6.76 -6.30 -5.45
N GLU A 75 6.66 -7.02 -4.33
CA GLU A 75 6.02 -8.34 -4.28
C GLU A 75 4.55 -8.29 -4.73
N ALA A 76 3.81 -7.25 -4.33
CA ALA A 76 2.43 -7.06 -4.74
C ALA A 76 2.29 -6.71 -6.24
N LEU A 77 3.24 -5.98 -6.82
CA LEU A 77 3.32 -5.74 -8.26
C LEU A 77 3.68 -7.03 -9.02
N GLY A 78 4.50 -7.89 -8.42
CA GLY A 78 4.93 -9.17 -9.01
C GLY A 78 6.22 -9.04 -9.82
N GLU A 79 7.10 -8.11 -9.43
CA GLU A 79 8.46 -7.94 -9.96
C GLU A 79 9.51 -8.68 -9.10
#